data_AF-A0A8W8JCC8-F1
#
_entry.id   AF-A0A8W8JCC8-F1
#
_cell.length_a   1.000
_cell.length_b   1.000
_cell.length_c   1.000
_cell.angle_alpha   90.00
_cell.angle_beta   90.00
_cell.angle_gamma   90.00
#
_symmetry.space_group_name_H-M   'P 1'
#
loop_
_entity.id
_entity.type
_entity.pdbx_description
1 polymer ?
#
loop_
_entity_poly.entity_id
_entity_poly.type
_entity_poly.pdbx_seq_one_letter_code
_entity_poly.pdbx_strand_id
1 'polypeptide(L)'
;MLILLLLIFGLLCKTAALVVDDECVYTKNGEIQYAKFNETTQICCPRSGVHDKCQKEQEVQCCGDKIYRPNKEICCENKPYSSQHYRCSGNMVTSLTERCGSKRGRGIMRFTRHIWKSWLRKSRRGKSILMIILR
;
A
#
# COMPACT_ATOMS: atom_id res chain seq x y z
N MET A 1 -7.11 -22.51 -42.74
CA MET A 1 -6.72 -23.00 -41.40
C MET A 1 -5.67 -22.15 -40.68
N LEU A 2 -4.88 -21.30 -41.37
CA LEU A 2 -3.88 -20.43 -40.71
C LEU A 2 -4.48 -19.22 -39.96
N ILE A 3 -5.58 -18.65 -40.45
CA ILE A 3 -6.19 -17.44 -39.86
C ILE A 3 -6.86 -17.74 -38.50
N LEU A 4 -7.31 -18.98 -38.29
CA LEU A 4 -7.97 -19.40 -37.05
C LEU A 4 -6.98 -19.57 -35.88
N LEU A 5 -5.69 -19.81 -36.16
CA LEU A 5 -4.64 -19.93 -35.14
C LEU A 5 -4.20 -18.57 -34.55
N LEU A 6 -4.35 -17.48 -35.30
CA LEU A 6 -4.00 -16.14 -34.84
C LEU A 6 -5.00 -15.56 -33.83
N LEU A 7 -6.24 -16.05 -33.82
CA LEU A 7 -7.27 -15.59 -32.88
C LEU A 7 -7.15 -16.26 -31.49
N ILE A 8 -6.49 -17.41 -31.38
CA ILE A 8 -6.34 -18.16 -30.12
C ILE A 8 -5.27 -17.51 -29.21
N PHE A 9 -4.26 -16.85 -29.79
CA PHE A 9 -3.24 -16.11 -29.02
C PHE A 9 -3.74 -14.77 -28.44
N GLY A 10 -4.95 -14.32 -28.79
CA GLY A 10 -5.53 -13.08 -28.27
C GLY A 10 -6.11 -13.16 -26.85
N LEU A 11 -6.09 -14.32 -26.20
CA LEU A 11 -6.89 -14.57 -24.99
C LEU A 11 -6.12 -14.95 -23.71
N LEU A 12 -4.82 -14.66 -23.64
CA LEU A 12 -4.07 -14.78 -22.39
C LEU A 12 -3.56 -13.43 -21.90
N CYS A 13 -4.52 -12.64 -21.45
CA CYS A 13 -4.52 -12.01 -20.13
C CYS A 13 -3.15 -12.01 -19.40
N LYS A 14 -2.36 -10.97 -19.63
CA LYS A 14 -1.51 -10.22 -18.70
C LYS A 14 -0.80 -9.18 -19.55
N THR A 15 -1.13 -7.91 -19.40
CA THR A 15 -0.34 -6.82 -20.00
C THR A 15 1.00 -6.72 -19.27
N ALA A 16 1.85 -7.72 -19.46
CA ALA A 16 3.28 -7.55 -19.44
C ALA A 16 3.65 -6.81 -20.73
N ALA A 17 4.63 -5.91 -20.66
CA ALA A 17 5.12 -5.19 -21.83
C ALA A 17 5.38 -6.18 -22.98
N LEU A 18 4.77 -5.93 -24.14
CA LEU A 18 5.00 -6.72 -25.34
C LEU A 18 6.31 -6.25 -25.96
N VAL A 19 7.36 -7.05 -25.81
CA VAL A 19 8.60 -6.89 -26.58
C VAL A 19 8.36 -7.59 -27.92
N VAL A 20 8.50 -6.84 -29.01
CA VAL A 20 8.44 -7.37 -30.38
C VAL A 20 9.74 -6.96 -31.05
N ASP A 21 10.55 -7.93 -31.49
CA ASP A 21 11.81 -7.72 -32.23
C ASP A 21 12.80 -6.71 -31.59
N ASP A 22 13.08 -6.85 -30.29
CA ASP A 22 13.96 -5.95 -29.50
C ASP A 22 13.49 -4.47 -29.44
N GLU A 23 12.24 -4.21 -29.85
CA GLU A 23 11.62 -2.89 -29.76
C GLU A 23 10.65 -2.84 -28.57
N CYS A 24 10.81 -1.80 -27.76
CA CYS A 24 9.92 -1.46 -26.68
C CYS A 24 8.68 -0.78 -27.24
N VAL A 25 7.53 -1.42 -27.09
CA VAL A 25 6.22 -0.84 -27.44
C VAL A 25 5.59 -0.22 -26.20
N TYR A 26 5.32 1.08 -26.24
CA TYR A 26 4.72 1.81 -25.13
C TYR A 26 3.70 2.84 -25.60
N THR A 27 2.74 3.16 -24.74
CA THR A 27 1.71 4.16 -25.02
C THR A 27 2.07 5.47 -24.33
N LYS A 28 2.21 6.54 -25.10
CA LYS A 28 2.46 7.89 -24.57
C LYS A 28 1.42 8.83 -25.16
N ASN A 29 0.69 9.53 -24.29
CA ASN A 29 -0.40 10.44 -24.69
C ASN A 29 -1.51 9.78 -25.56
N GLY A 30 -1.73 8.46 -25.41
CA GLY A 30 -2.73 7.72 -26.19
C GLY A 30 -2.24 7.21 -27.55
N GLU A 31 -0.99 7.51 -27.94
CA GLU A 31 -0.38 6.99 -29.16
C GLU A 31 0.59 5.84 -28.83
N ILE A 32 0.63 4.83 -29.70
CA ILE A 32 1.58 3.72 -29.61
C ILE A 32 2.90 4.19 -30.21
N GLN A 33 3.97 4.05 -29.43
CA GLN A 33 5.34 4.37 -29.84
C GLN A 33 6.23 3.14 -29.73
N TYR A 34 7.25 3.12 -30.57
CA TYR A 34 8.26 2.09 -30.66
C TYR A 34 9.62 2.72 -30.37
N ALA A 35 10.39 2.09 -29.50
CA ALA A 35 11.76 2.52 -29.24
C ALA A 35 12.67 1.31 -29.15
N LYS A 36 13.77 1.34 -29.89
CA LYS A 36 14.84 0.35 -29.74
C LYS A 36 15.42 0.44 -28.34
N PHE A 37 15.54 -0.69 -27.66
CA PHE A 37 16.13 -0.75 -26.32
C PHE A 37 17.02 -1.98 -26.18
N ASN A 38 17.84 -1.98 -25.14
CA ASN A 38 18.68 -3.11 -24.82
C ASN A 38 18.22 -3.76 -23.52
N GLU A 39 17.71 -4.99 -23.57
CA GLU A 39 17.18 -5.72 -22.40
C GLU A 39 18.21 -5.91 -21.27
N THR A 40 19.51 -5.81 -21.58
CA THR A 40 20.57 -5.97 -20.58
C THR A 40 20.74 -4.74 -19.70
N THR A 41 20.64 -3.54 -20.28
CA THR A 41 20.89 -2.27 -19.59
C THR A 41 19.62 -1.47 -19.33
N GLN A 42 18.53 -1.77 -20.03
CA GLN A 42 17.30 -1.00 -20.04
C GLN A 42 16.07 -1.86 -19.75
N ILE A 43 15.00 -1.19 -19.36
CA ILE A 43 13.68 -1.75 -19.14
C ILE A 43 12.67 -1.04 -20.03
N CYS A 44 11.70 -1.79 -20.55
CA CYS A 44 10.58 -1.25 -21.30
C CYS A 44 9.35 -1.09 -20.38
N CYS A 45 8.90 0.14 -20.21
CA CYS A 45 7.71 0.45 -19.41
C CYS A 45 6.51 0.78 -20.30
N PRO A 46 5.34 0.14 -20.10
CA PRO A 46 4.20 0.28 -21.00
C PRO A 46 3.66 1.70 -21.20
N ARG A 47 3.83 2.61 -20.22
CA ARG A 47 3.32 4.00 -20.32
C ARG A 47 4.38 5.10 -20.25
N SER A 48 5.62 4.74 -19.94
CA SER A 48 6.72 5.69 -19.81
C SER A 48 7.84 5.48 -20.83
N GLY A 49 7.87 4.31 -21.47
CA GLY A 49 8.84 3.95 -22.49
C GLY A 49 10.11 3.32 -21.93
N VAL A 50 11.22 3.54 -22.61
CA VAL A 50 12.51 2.92 -22.29
C VAL A 50 13.21 3.69 -21.18
N HIS A 51 13.68 2.97 -20.16
CA HIS A 51 14.46 3.53 -19.06
C HIS A 51 15.66 2.65 -18.74
N ASP A 52 16.72 3.23 -18.16
CA ASP A 52 17.85 2.43 -17.66
C ASP A 52 17.41 1.56 -16.48
N LYS A 53 17.83 0.29 -16.50
CA LYS A 53 17.51 -0.71 -15.47
C LYS A 53 18.13 -0.37 -14.12
N CYS A 54 19.24 0.38 -14.12
CA CYS A 54 19.97 0.79 -12.91
C CYS A 54 20.11 2.32 -12.86
N GLN A 55 19.53 2.94 -11.83
CA GLN A 55 19.71 4.38 -11.57
C GLN A 55 20.33 4.63 -10.20
N LYS A 56 21.49 5.31 -10.17
CA LYS A 56 22.29 5.51 -8.96
C LYS A 56 22.55 4.19 -8.22
N GLU A 57 22.99 3.18 -8.97
CA GLU A 57 23.33 1.84 -8.46
C GLU A 57 22.16 1.06 -7.85
N GLN A 58 20.92 1.44 -8.18
CA GLN A 58 19.71 0.76 -7.71
C GLN A 58 18.88 0.31 -8.91
N GLU A 59 18.42 -0.93 -8.88
CA GLU A 59 17.46 -1.44 -9.86
C GLU A 59 16.17 -0.64 -9.79
N VAL A 60 15.59 -0.35 -10.96
CA VAL A 60 14.31 0.33 -11.09
C VAL A 60 13.26 -0.58 -11.73
N GLN A 61 12.00 -0.27 -11.48
CA GLN A 61 10.85 -0.95 -12.06
C GLN A 61 9.83 0.07 -12.57
N CYS A 62 8.93 -0.39 -13.44
CA CYS A 62 7.85 0.42 -13.98
C CYS A 62 6.71 0.58 -12.96
N CYS A 63 6.20 1.80 -12.83
CA CYS A 63 5.02 2.14 -12.05
C CYS A 63 4.16 3.16 -12.82
N GLY A 64 3.24 2.65 -13.62
CA GLY A 64 2.43 3.50 -14.50
C GLY A 64 3.30 4.27 -15.48
N ASP A 65 3.22 5.60 -15.39
CA ASP A 65 3.91 6.55 -16.28
C ASP A 65 5.29 6.96 -15.73
N LYS A 66 5.74 6.33 -14.64
CA LYS A 66 7.02 6.62 -13.98
C LYS A 66 7.76 5.33 -13.67
N ILE A 67 9.05 5.48 -13.41
CA ILE A 67 9.87 4.43 -12.81
C ILE A 67 10.01 4.67 -11.31
N TYR A 68 10.22 3.60 -10.56
CA TYR A 68 10.40 3.65 -9.11
C TYR A 68 11.47 2.66 -8.67
N ARG A 69 12.02 2.90 -7.48
CA ARG A 69 13.06 2.04 -6.88
C ARG A 69 12.43 1.14 -5.82
N PRO A 70 12.28 -0.18 -6.04
CA PRO A 70 11.64 -1.07 -5.07
C PRO A 70 12.32 -1.07 -3.69
N ASN A 71 13.61 -0.69 -3.63
CA ASN A 71 14.37 -0.57 -2.37
C ASN A 71 13.97 0.64 -1.51
N LYS A 72 13.35 1.68 -2.08
CA LYS A 72 13.03 2.95 -1.39
C LYS A 72 11.57 3.38 -1.56
N GLU A 73 10.90 2.85 -2.55
CA GLU A 73 9.60 3.27 -3.02
C GLU A 73 8.73 2.05 -3.27
N ILE A 74 7.43 2.24 -3.19
CA ILE A 74 6.40 1.26 -3.53
C ILE A 74 5.58 1.82 -4.68
N CYS A 75 5.19 0.95 -5.61
CA CYS A 75 4.21 1.31 -6.63
C CYS A 75 2.81 1.01 -6.13
N CYS A 76 1.93 2.01 -6.14
CA CYS A 76 0.52 1.85 -5.80
C CYS A 76 -0.32 2.75 -6.72
N GLU A 77 -1.43 2.25 -7.26
CA GLU A 77 -2.29 3.02 -8.17
C GLU A 77 -1.53 3.70 -9.33
N ASN A 78 -0.56 3.02 -9.94
CA ASN A 78 0.29 3.55 -11.02
C ASN A 78 1.14 4.78 -10.61
N LYS A 79 1.36 4.99 -9.30
CA LYS A 79 2.18 6.08 -8.76
C LYS A 79 3.21 5.55 -7.76
N PRO A 80 4.46 6.06 -7.82
CA PRO A 80 5.47 5.75 -6.83
C PRO A 80 5.24 6.52 -5.52
N TYR A 81 5.33 5.83 -4.40
CA TYR A 81 5.27 6.41 -3.05
C TYR A 81 6.50 5.98 -2.25
N SER A 82 6.96 6.81 -1.31
CA SER A 82 8.05 6.43 -0.41
C SER A 82 7.63 5.30 0.53
N SER A 83 8.41 4.22 0.59
CA SER A 83 8.15 3.08 1.47
C SER A 83 8.26 3.44 2.96
N GLN A 84 8.91 4.57 3.29
CA GLN A 84 9.06 5.06 4.66
C GLN A 84 7.78 5.70 5.20
N HIS A 85 6.93 6.21 4.33
CA HIS A 85 5.75 7.00 4.71
C HIS A 85 4.43 6.38 4.27
N TYR A 86 4.46 5.43 3.35
CA TYR A 86 3.25 4.87 2.76
C TYR A 86 3.29 3.35 2.73
N ARG A 87 2.10 2.74 2.75
CA ARG A 87 1.90 1.31 2.48
C ARG A 87 0.80 1.16 1.43
N CYS A 88 0.92 0.13 0.60
CA CYS A 88 -0.10 -0.25 -0.38
C CYS A 88 -0.76 -1.56 0.07
N SER A 89 -2.07 -1.53 0.25
CA SER A 89 -2.88 -2.73 0.53
C SER A 89 -3.92 -2.86 -0.60
N GLY A 90 -3.62 -3.68 -1.61
CA GLY A 90 -4.41 -3.70 -2.85
C GLY A 90 -4.23 -2.40 -3.63
N ASN A 91 -5.33 -1.70 -3.90
CA ASN A 91 -5.33 -0.39 -4.56
C ASN A 91 -5.56 0.76 -3.57
N MET A 92 -5.14 0.61 -2.31
CA MET A 92 -5.32 1.64 -1.28
C MET A 92 -3.98 2.04 -0.69
N VAL A 93 -3.64 3.32 -0.83
CA VAL A 93 -2.47 3.94 -0.19
C VAL A 93 -2.83 4.37 1.23
N THR A 94 -2.07 3.89 2.21
CA THR A 94 -2.20 4.31 3.62
C THR A 94 -0.95 5.07 4.05
N SER A 95 -1.11 6.26 4.64
CA SER A 95 0.01 7.00 5.22
C SER A 95 0.38 6.40 6.59
N LEU A 96 1.67 6.17 6.83
CA LEU A 96 2.19 5.63 8.09
C LEU A 96 2.20 6.67 9.21
N THR A 97 2.01 7.95 8.88
CA THR A 97 1.76 9.02 9.85
C THR A 97 0.37 8.90 10.49
N GLU A 98 -0.58 8.27 9.80
CA GLU A 98 -1.86 7.84 10.36
C GLU A 98 -1.69 6.50 11.08
N ARG A 99 -0.92 6.51 12.15
CA ARG A 99 -1.08 5.49 13.18
C ARG A 99 -2.55 5.56 13.60
N CYS A 100 -3.37 4.56 13.26
CA CYS A 100 -4.66 4.28 13.92
C CYS A 100 -4.41 3.87 15.38
N GLY A 101 -3.76 4.75 16.15
CA GLY A 101 -3.88 4.83 17.58
C GLY A 101 -5.06 5.74 17.84
N SER A 102 -6.24 5.15 18.00
CA SER A 102 -7.37 5.74 18.71
C SER A 102 -6.91 6.72 19.79
N LYS A 103 -6.89 8.03 19.46
CA LYS A 103 -6.84 9.12 20.43
C LYS A 103 -8.25 9.67 20.71
N ARG A 104 -9.31 8.94 20.34
CA ARG A 104 -10.60 9.11 20.99
C ARG A 104 -10.59 8.32 22.30
N GLY A 105 -10.45 9.02 23.44
CA GLY A 105 -10.91 8.48 24.73
C GLY A 105 -9.89 8.27 25.86
N ARG A 106 -8.63 8.73 25.79
CA ARG A 106 -7.68 8.61 26.92
C ARG A 106 -7.62 9.82 27.89
N GLY A 107 -8.59 10.73 27.79
CA GLY A 107 -8.78 11.83 28.76
C GLY A 107 -9.81 11.51 29.86
N ILE A 108 -10.93 10.87 29.50
CA ILE A 108 -12.07 10.71 30.42
C ILE A 108 -11.90 9.50 31.37
N MET A 109 -11.12 8.49 30.97
CA MET A 109 -10.97 7.25 31.74
C MET A 109 -9.82 7.27 32.79
N ARG A 110 -9.29 8.46 33.13
CA ARG A 110 -8.36 8.62 34.27
C ARG A 110 -9.07 9.12 35.53
N PHE A 111 -10.10 9.95 35.38
CA PHE A 111 -10.89 10.46 36.52
C PHE A 111 -11.83 9.40 37.12
N THR A 112 -12.49 8.60 36.28
CA THR A 112 -13.46 7.60 36.75
C THR A 112 -12.81 6.45 37.54
N ARG A 113 -11.53 6.13 37.29
CA ARG A 113 -10.78 5.11 38.04
C ARG A 113 -10.44 5.55 39.47
N HIS A 114 -10.16 6.84 39.69
CA HIS A 114 -9.87 7.36 41.04
C HIS A 114 -11.12 7.44 41.90
N ILE A 115 -12.23 7.89 41.33
CA ILE A 115 -13.52 7.99 42.04
C ILE A 115 -14.02 6.58 42.41
N TRP A 116 -13.96 5.61 41.49
CA TRP A 116 -14.44 4.26 41.75
C TRP A 116 -13.59 3.51 42.79
N LYS A 117 -12.25 3.68 42.78
CA LYS A 117 -11.35 3.09 43.80
C LYS A 117 -11.51 3.72 45.20
N SER A 118 -12.00 4.95 45.31
CA SER A 118 -12.35 5.57 46.60
C SER A 118 -13.70 5.07 47.12
N TRP A 119 -14.69 4.88 46.25
CA TRP A 119 -16.00 4.36 46.65
C TRP A 119 -15.95 2.88 47.07
N LEU A 120 -15.20 2.04 46.34
CA LEU A 120 -15.04 0.61 46.67
C LEU A 120 -14.32 0.39 48.02
N ARG A 121 -13.39 1.27 48.39
CA ARG A 121 -12.72 1.23 49.71
C ARG A 121 -13.62 1.71 50.86
N LYS A 122 -14.60 2.57 50.57
CA LYS A 122 -15.59 3.05 51.57
C LYS A 122 -16.71 2.03 51.81
N SER A 123 -17.08 1.23 50.81
CA SER A 123 -18.11 0.18 50.94
C SER A 123 -17.65 -1.05 51.76
N ARG A 124 -16.34 -1.38 51.80
CA ARG A 124 -15.82 -2.50 52.60
C ARG A 124 -15.63 -2.22 54.11
N ARG A 125 -15.76 -0.97 54.58
CA ARG A 125 -15.65 -0.62 56.01
C ARG A 125 -16.99 -0.30 56.69
N GLY A 126 -18.11 -0.39 55.96
CA GLY A 126 -19.46 -0.09 56.47
C GLY A 126 -20.36 -1.30 56.69
N LYS A 127 -19.81 -2.53 56.69
CA LYS A 127 -20.57 -3.73 57.08
C LYS A 127 -20.25 -4.12 58.52
N SER A 128 -20.88 -3.42 59.45
CA SER A 128 -21.18 -3.88 60.81
C SER A 128 -22.27 -2.97 61.34
N ILE A 129 -23.34 -3.55 61.88
CA ILE A 129 -24.62 -2.93 62.27
C ILE A 129 -25.67 -2.91 61.13
N LEU A 130 -26.05 -4.11 60.68
CA LEU A 130 -27.44 -4.38 60.25
C LEU A 130 -27.86 -5.74 60.84
N MET A 131 -27.87 -5.81 62.18
CA MET A 131 -28.43 -6.92 62.97
C MET A 131 -29.06 -6.35 64.26
N ILE A 132 -29.88 -5.31 64.15
CA ILE A 132 -30.84 -4.95 65.20
C ILE A 132 -32.07 -4.39 64.47
N ILE A 133 -33.12 -5.20 64.42
CA ILE A 133 -34.58 -4.94 64.36
C ILE A 133 -35.19 -6.18 63.70
N LEU A 134 -35.13 -7.28 64.44
CA LEU A 134 -36.07 -8.40 64.38
C LEU A 134 -36.20 -8.92 65.81
N ARG A 135 -36.88 -8.13 66.65
CA ARG A 135 -37.58 -8.57 67.85
C ARG A 135 -38.63 -7.55 68.23
#